data_AF-A0A969WRX2-F1
#
_entry.id   AF-A0A969WRX2-F1
#
_cell.length_a   1.000
_cell.length_b   1.000
_cell.length_c   1.000
_cell.angle_alpha   90.00
_cell.angle_beta   90.00
_cell.angle_gamma   90.00
#
_symmetry.space_group_name_H-M   'P 1'
#
loop_
_entity.id
_entity.type
_entity.pdbx_description
1 polymer ?
#
loop_
_entity_poly.entity_id
_entity_poly.type
_entity_poly.pdbx_seq_one_letter_code
_entity_poly.pdbx_strand_id
1 'polypeptide(L)' 'MMETYKDIGQKLNMPYKERLALSLARTSTINAGRQLNIEEQKDLFYKLMSCKNHNYTPDGKKTIEIISIEEISRKLN' A
#
# COMPACT_ATOMS: atom_id res chain seq x y z
N MET A 1 8.69 -17.96 5.31
CA MET A 1 10.04 -17.82 5.91
C MET A 1 11.07 -17.29 4.91
N MET A 2 11.05 -17.62 3.61
CA MET A 2 12.00 -17.05 2.63
C MET A 2 11.74 -15.57 2.26
N GLU A 3 10.50 -15.12 2.37
CA GLU A 3 10.08 -13.74 2.04
C GLU A 3 10.68 -12.69 2.97
N THR A 4 10.83 -13.04 4.26
CA THR A 4 11.48 -12.18 5.25
C THR A 4 12.96 -11.95 4.93
N TYR A 5 13.70 -12.93 4.38
CA TYR A 5 15.12 -12.74 4.08
C TYR A 5 15.39 -11.78 2.92
N LYS A 6 14.51 -11.74 1.90
CA LYS A 6 14.60 -10.75 0.81
C LYS A 6 14.27 -9.34 1.28
N ASP A 7 13.25 -9.19 2.13
CA ASP A 7 12.84 -7.90 2.73
C ASP A 7 13.95 -7.29 3.62
N ILE A 8 14.66 -8.11 4.41
CA ILE A 8 15.76 -7.63 5.27
C ILE A 8 16.96 -7.17 4.42
N GLY A 9 17.29 -7.90 3.35
CA GLY A 9 18.39 -7.55 2.44
C GLY A 9 18.17 -6.24 1.66
N GLN A 10 16.93 -5.95 1.27
CA GLN A 10 16.58 -4.68 0.62
C GLN A 10 16.57 -3.50 1.62
N LYS A 11 16.12 -3.72 2.86
CA LYS A 11 16.18 -2.70 3.93
C LYS A 11 17.61 -2.30 4.32
N LEU A 12 18.59 -3.19 4.14
CA LEU A 12 20.00 -2.91 4.46
C LEU A 12 20.68 -2.00 3.44
N ASN A 13 20.27 -2.04 2.17
CA ASN A 13 20.80 -1.18 1.10
C ASN A 13 20.07 0.16 0.94
N MET A 14 18.99 0.39 1.72
CA MET A 14 18.18 1.60 1.63
C MET A 14 18.81 2.75 2.44
N PRO A 15 18.91 3.97 1.89
CA PRO A 15 19.43 5.13 2.61
C PRO A 15 18.62 5.39 3.89
N TYR A 16 19.31 5.86 4.94
CA TYR A 16 18.73 6.06 6.27
C TYR A 16 17.43 6.89 6.26
N LYS A 17 17.37 7.94 5.42
CA LYS A 17 16.18 8.79 5.28
C LYS A 17 14.96 8.02 4.79
N GLU A 18 15.14 7.12 3.82
CA GLU A 18 14.04 6.30 3.29
C GLU A 18 13.59 5.26 4.30
N ARG A 19 14.52 4.65 5.05
CA ARG A 19 14.18 3.73 6.15
C ARG A 19 13.35 4.41 7.24
N LEU A 20 13.71 5.64 7.59
CA LEU A 20 12.95 6.45 8.56
C LEU A 20 11.56 6.79 8.02
N ALA A 21 11.47 7.27 6.77
CA ALA A 21 10.20 7.58 6.13
C ALA A 21 9.28 6.35 6.05
N LEU A 22 9.81 5.16 5.72
CA LEU A 22 9.07 3.91 5.69
C LEU A 22 8.55 3.51 7.07
N SER A 23 9.37 3.69 8.11
CA SER A 23 8.98 3.40 9.49
C SER A 23 7.84 4.33 9.94
N LEU A 24 7.97 5.62 9.65
CA LEU A 24 6.93 6.61 9.92
C LEU A 24 5.63 6.30 9.17
N ALA A 25 5.71 5.96 7.88
CA ALA A 25 4.55 5.60 7.07
C ALA A 25 3.81 4.38 7.63
N ARG A 26 4.54 3.38 8.12
CA ARG A 26 3.95 2.19 8.78
C ARG A 26 3.22 2.56 10.08
N THR A 27 3.76 3.47 10.88
CA THR A 27 3.13 3.90 12.14
C THR A 27 1.98 4.89 11.94
N SER A 28 1.96 5.61 10.82
CA SER A 28 0.93 6.62 10.50
C SER A 28 -0.16 6.11 9.54
N THR A 29 -0.13 4.81 9.23
CA THR A 29 -1.14 4.14 8.41
C THR A 29 -2.51 4.12 9.09
N ILE A 30 -3.57 4.15 8.30
CA ILE A 30 -4.94 3.95 8.78
C ILE A 30 -5.07 2.52 9.33
N ASN A 31 -5.47 2.40 10.59
CA ASN A 31 -5.63 1.11 11.25
C ASN A 31 -6.67 0.24 10.53
N ALA A 32 -6.36 -1.05 10.43
CA ALA A 32 -7.31 -2.04 9.91
C ALA A 32 -8.62 -2.02 10.72
N GLY A 33 -9.76 -2.05 10.04
CA GLY A 33 -11.08 -2.04 10.67
C GLY A 33 -11.63 -0.65 11.01
N ARG A 34 -10.87 0.44 10.81
CA ARG A 34 -11.41 1.80 10.93
C ARG A 34 -12.40 2.04 9.79
N GLN A 35 -13.65 2.38 10.12
CA GLN A 35 -14.61 2.85 9.13
C GLN A 35 -14.22 4.25 8.66
N LEU A 36 -14.23 4.43 7.34
CA LEU A 36 -13.96 5.71 6.69
C LEU A 36 -15.27 6.24 6.13
N ASN A 37 -15.52 7.54 6.29
CA ASN A 37 -16.62 8.21 5.61
C ASN A 37 -16.27 8.48 4.13
N ILE A 38 -17.25 8.91 3.34
CA ILE A 38 -17.10 9.15 1.90
C ILE A 38 -16.03 10.21 1.61
N GLU A 39 -15.93 11.26 2.44
CA GLU A 39 -14.96 12.33 2.25
C GLU A 39 -13.52 11.85 2.52
N GLU A 40 -13.33 11.08 3.59
CA GLU A 40 -12.04 10.47 3.92
C GLU A 40 -11.58 9.46 2.86
N GLN A 41 -12.51 8.67 2.32
CA GLN A 41 -12.19 7.75 1.22
C GLN A 41 -11.72 8.50 -0.02
N LYS A 42 -12.42 9.59 -0.38
CA LYS A 42 -12.04 10.44 -1.52
C LYS A 42 -10.69 11.10 -1.29
N ASP A 43 -10.49 11.72 -0.14
CA ASP A 43 -9.22 12.37 0.23
C ASP A 43 -8.04 11.37 0.17
N LEU A 44 -8.22 10.17 0.71
CA LEU A 44 -7.22 9.11 0.63
C LEU A 44 -6.90 8.72 -0.83
N PHE A 45 -7.94 8.56 -1.65
CA PHE A 45 -7.78 8.24 -3.07
C PHE A 45 -7.02 9.34 -3.82
N TYR A 46 -7.38 10.61 -3.63
CA TYR A 46 -6.71 11.73 -4.30
C TYR A 46 -5.25 11.86 -3.85
N LYS A 47 -4.96 11.70 -2.56
CA LYS A 47 -3.58 11.67 -2.03
C LYS A 47 -2.76 10.55 -2.66
N LEU A 48 -3.36 9.36 -2.81
CA LEU A 48 -2.71 8.24 -3.47
C LEU A 48 -2.41 8.54 -4.94
N MET A 49 -3.36 9.09 -5.69
CA MET A 49 -3.19 9.45 -7.11
C MET A 49 -2.16 10.58 -7.33
N SER A 50 -1.90 11.41 -6.32
CA SER A 50 -0.87 12.46 -6.39
C SER A 50 0.56 11.91 -6.25
N CYS A 51 0.73 10.66 -5.81
CA CYS A 51 2.05 10.03 -5.67
C CYS A 51 2.61 9.60 -7.03
N LYS A 52 3.93 9.75 -7.24
CA LYS A 52 4.60 9.34 -8.49
C LYS A 52 4.39 7.86 -8.86
N ASN A 53 4.31 6.99 -7.86
CA ASN A 53 4.13 5.54 -8.02
C ASN A 53 2.92 5.08 -7.19
N HIS A 54 1.72 5.44 -7.63
CA HIS A 54 0.47 5.15 -6.90
C HIS A 54 0.07 3.67 -6.91
N ASN A 55 0.57 2.89 -7.87
CA ASN A 55 0.19 1.47 -8.03
C ASN A 55 0.94 0.53 -7.07
N TYR A 56 2.07 0.97 -6.51
CA TYR A 56 2.92 0.13 -5.68
C TYR A 56 3.34 0.84 -4.40
N THR A 57 3.32 0.10 -3.30
CA THR A 57 3.96 0.51 -2.04
C THR A 57 5.48 0.57 -2.23
N PRO A 58 6.20 1.32 -1.38
CA PRO A 58 7.68 1.33 -1.38
C PRO A 58 8.31 -0.05 -1.11
N ASP A 59 7.52 -1.04 -0.65
CA ASP A 59 7.90 -2.42 -0.41
C ASP A 59 7.61 -3.34 -1.63
N GLY A 60 7.03 -2.80 -2.71
CA GLY A 60 6.74 -3.52 -3.95
C GLY A 60 5.37 -4.20 -4.02
N LYS A 61 4.53 -4.08 -2.98
CA LYS A 61 3.16 -4.61 -2.98
C LYS A 61 2.22 -3.71 -3.77
N LYS A 62 1.26 -4.28 -4.50
CA LYS A 62 0.20 -3.51 -5.18
C LYS A 62 -0.63 -2.74 -4.16
N THR A 63 -0.91 -1.47 -4.45
CA THR A 63 -1.75 -0.61 -3.60
C THR A 63 -3.23 -0.62 -4.03
N ILE A 64 -3.50 -0.79 -5.33
CA ILE A 64 -4.84 -0.77 -5.91
C ILE A 64 -4.94 -1.92 -6.91
N GLU A 65 -6.10 -2.56 -6.97
CA GLU A 65 -6.47 -3.50 -8.02
C GLU A 65 -7.85 -3.12 -8.57
N ILE A 66 -7.98 -3.13 -9.89
CA ILE A 66 -9.24 -2.82 -10.58
C ILE A 66 -9.91 -4.15 -10.88
N ILE A 67 -11.04 -4.40 -10.25
CA ILE A 67 -11.81 -5.62 -10.43
C ILE A 67 -12.99 -5.31 -11.35
N SER A 68 -13.06 -6.02 -12.48
CA SER A 68 -14.17 -5.88 -13.44
C SER A 68 -15.38 -6.69 -13.00
N ILE A 69 -16.58 -6.31 -13.46
CA ILE A 69 -17.84 -7.00 -13.12
C ILE A 69 -17.79 -8.49 -13.54
N GLU A 70 -17.16 -8.80 -14.68
CA GLU A 70 -16.95 -10.18 -15.12
C GLU A 70 -16.07 -10.99 -14.15
N GLU A 71 -15.01 -10.37 -13.61
CA GLU A 71 -14.11 -11.01 -12.65
C GLU A 71 -14.79 -11.23 -11.30
N ILE A 72 -15.63 -10.28 -10.87
CA ILE A 72 -16.51 -10.43 -9.71
C ILE A 72 -17.45 -11.62 -9.91
N SER A 73 -18.14 -11.68 -11.05
CA SER A 73 -19.08 -12.77 -11.36
C SER A 73 -18.41 -14.14 -11.38
N ARG A 74 -17.18 -14.23 -11.89
CA ARG A 74 -16.39 -15.47 -11.90
C ARG A 74 -15.93 -15.93 -10.51
N LYS A 75 -15.68 -15.01 -9.58
CA LYS A 75 -15.23 -15.32 -8.21
C LYS A 75 -16.38 -15.69 -7.26
N LEU A 76 -17.61 -15.27 -7.58
CA LEU A 76 -18.82 -15.51 -6.78
C LEU A 76 -19.62 -16.75 -7.23
N ASN A 77 -19.26 -17.35 -8.37
CA ASN A 77 -19.74 -18.66 -8.82
C ASN A 77 -18.78 -19.75 -8.34
#